data_AF-A0A6Q2YKI4-F1
#
_entry.id   AF-A0A6Q2YKI4-F1
#
_cell.length_a   1.000
_cell.length_b   1.000
_cell.length_c   1.000
_cell.angle_alpha   90.00
_cell.angle_beta   90.00
_cell.angle_gamma   90.00
#
_symmetry.space_group_name_H-M   'P 1'
#
loop_
_entity.id
_entity.type
_entity.pdbx_description
1 polymer ?
#
loop_
_entity_poly.entity_id
_entity_poly.type
_entity_poly.pdbx_seq_one_letter_code
_entity_poly.pdbx_strand_id
1 'polypeptide(L)'
;MLCVCVFLIPLSLSLSPSLIILSIFSPFPADRISLDKHVKGYLGNDVKLGCKLLNGKLTQFQWLLVKPENTVTLLVHNPDHGLSIHETPLKGRLESAGTALDASITIKDVQMNDTGTYTCEVSSFPDGYFRGNVTLTVLDHPRPLSSGEVVGIVTAVLLFVLTLTVVAYIIIVRKRSVHCIYQK
;
A
#
# COMPACT_ATOMS: atom_id res chain seq x y z
N MET A 1 69.98 17.20 -16.60
CA MET A 1 69.74 17.25 -15.15
C MET A 1 69.87 15.82 -14.63
N LEU A 2 71.01 15.49 -14.02
CA LEU A 2 71.21 14.23 -13.30
C LEU A 2 70.32 14.21 -12.05
N CYS A 3 69.78 13.04 -11.69
CA CYS A 3 70.20 12.28 -10.51
C CYS A 3 69.22 11.14 -10.25
N VAL A 4 69.74 9.91 -10.31
CA VAL A 4 69.14 8.75 -9.65
C VAL A 4 69.69 8.74 -8.22
N CYS A 5 68.83 8.70 -7.21
CA CYS A 5 69.20 8.25 -5.86
C CYS A 5 68.03 7.47 -5.25
N VAL A 6 68.32 6.22 -4.91
CA VAL A 6 67.50 5.27 -4.15
C VAL A 6 67.48 5.72 -2.68
N PHE A 7 66.31 5.81 -2.05
CA PHE A 7 66.18 5.82 -0.59
C PHE A 7 64.98 4.98 -0.13
N LEU A 8 65.32 3.74 0.24
CA LEU A 8 64.91 3.01 1.46
C LEU A 8 63.61 3.45 2.15
N ILE A 9 62.63 2.54 2.11
CA ILE A 9 61.44 2.51 2.97
C ILE A 9 61.89 2.24 4.42
N PRO A 10 61.58 3.09 5.41
CA PRO A 10 61.63 2.68 6.80
C PRO A 10 60.32 1.98 7.17
N LEU A 11 60.47 0.73 7.61
CA LEU A 11 59.48 -0.04 8.31
C LEU A 11 58.98 0.75 9.53
N SER A 12 57.75 1.25 9.49
CA SER A 12 57.03 1.62 10.71
C SER A 12 55.76 0.77 10.79
N LEU A 13 55.77 -0.15 11.75
CA LEU A 13 54.60 -0.89 12.17
C LEU A 13 53.57 0.13 12.68
N SER A 14 52.44 0.27 12.00
CA SER A 14 51.20 0.66 12.66
C SER A 14 50.15 -0.39 12.33
N LEU A 15 49.75 -1.13 13.37
CA LEU A 15 48.60 -2.01 13.31
C LEU A 15 47.37 -1.14 12.98
N SER A 16 46.89 -1.24 11.74
CA SER A 16 45.54 -0.78 11.40
C SER A 16 44.55 -1.58 12.23
N PRO A 17 43.77 -0.95 13.13
CA PRO A 17 42.65 -1.65 13.73
C PRO A 17 41.66 -1.85 12.60
N SER A 18 41.51 -3.10 12.17
CA SER A 18 40.47 -3.49 11.23
C SER A 18 39.15 -2.94 11.78
N LEU A 19 38.55 -1.98 11.07
CA LEU A 19 37.20 -1.50 11.34
C LEU A 19 36.26 -2.67 11.06
N ILE A 20 36.09 -3.54 12.06
CA ILE A 20 35.01 -4.50 12.11
C ILE A 20 33.75 -3.65 12.28
N ILE A 21 33.11 -3.31 11.17
CA ILE A 21 31.75 -2.78 11.17
C ILE A 21 30.88 -3.91 11.71
N LEU A 22 30.69 -3.96 13.03
CA LEU A 22 29.62 -4.71 13.66
C LEU A 22 28.33 -4.03 13.21
N SER A 23 27.80 -4.45 12.06
CA SER A 23 26.43 -4.15 11.69
C SER A 23 25.56 -4.74 12.79
N ILE A 24 25.09 -3.89 13.70
CA ILE A 24 24.00 -4.22 14.61
C ILE A 24 22.82 -4.51 13.68
N PHE A 25 22.66 -5.78 13.28
CA PHE A 25 21.39 -6.29 12.80
C PHE A 25 20.48 -6.16 14.00
N SER A 26 19.86 -4.99 14.16
CA SER A 26 18.72 -4.86 15.04
C SER A 26 17.73 -5.90 14.53
N PRO A 27 17.39 -6.94 15.33
CA PRO A 27 16.36 -7.87 14.91
C PRO A 27 15.12 -7.02 14.70
N PHE A 28 14.71 -6.89 13.44
CA PHE A 28 13.47 -6.23 13.08
C PHE A 28 12.39 -6.91 13.95
N PRO A 29 11.55 -6.16 14.69
CA PRO A 29 10.51 -6.78 15.48
C PRO A 29 9.67 -7.64 14.54
N ALA A 30 9.74 -8.96 14.72
CA ALA A 30 8.95 -9.89 13.95
C ALA A 30 7.49 -9.63 14.32
N ASP A 31 6.73 -9.09 13.37
CA ASP A 31 5.31 -8.83 13.58
C ASP A 31 4.62 -10.18 13.83
N ARG A 32 3.77 -10.26 14.85
CA ARG A 32 3.13 -11.53 15.25
C ARG A 32 1.75 -11.72 14.61
N ILE A 33 1.20 -10.63 14.08
CA ILE A 33 -0.03 -10.59 13.32
C ILE A 33 0.24 -10.02 11.94
N SER A 34 -0.47 -10.52 10.94
CA SER A 34 -0.41 -10.06 9.55
C SER A 34 -1.72 -9.35 9.21
N LEU A 35 -1.59 -8.08 8.81
CA LEU A 35 -2.72 -7.21 8.45
C LEU A 35 -2.30 -6.18 7.39
N ASP A 36 -3.30 -5.69 6.66
CA ASP A 36 -3.14 -4.57 5.73
C ASP A 36 -3.44 -3.26 6.46
N LYS A 37 -2.42 -2.43 6.69
CA LYS A 37 -2.55 -1.18 7.45
C LYS A 37 -3.53 -0.19 6.80
N HIS A 38 -3.69 -0.25 5.48
CA HIS A 38 -4.57 0.61 4.71
C HIS A 38 -5.35 -0.22 3.71
N VAL A 39 -6.67 -0.20 3.81
CA VAL A 39 -7.60 -0.92 2.95
C VAL A 39 -8.49 0.09 2.24
N LYS A 40 -8.65 -0.08 0.93
CA LYS A 40 -9.58 0.71 0.13
C LYS A 40 -10.84 -0.09 -0.14
N GLY A 41 -11.98 0.51 0.13
CA GLY A 41 -13.30 -0.01 -0.19
C GLY A 41 -14.00 0.86 -1.23
N TYR A 42 -15.00 0.31 -1.91
CA TYR A 42 -15.86 1.07 -2.80
C TYR A 42 -17.31 1.00 -2.30
N LEU A 43 -18.02 2.13 -2.36
CA LEU A 43 -19.40 2.27 -1.91
C LEU A 43 -20.29 1.14 -2.46
N GLY A 44 -21.02 0.45 -1.57
CA GLY A 44 -21.90 -0.66 -1.92
C GLY A 44 -21.23 -2.03 -2.07
N ASN A 45 -19.89 -2.09 -2.05
CA ASN A 45 -19.16 -3.35 -2.14
C ASN A 45 -18.85 -3.95 -0.76
N ASP A 46 -18.43 -5.20 -0.76
CA ASP A 46 -17.91 -5.87 0.44
C ASP A 46 -16.42 -5.60 0.60
N VAL A 47 -15.98 -5.37 1.83
CA VAL A 47 -14.56 -5.15 2.15
C VAL A 47 -14.12 -6.09 3.25
N LYS A 48 -13.00 -6.78 3.02
CA LYS A 48 -12.36 -7.63 4.02
C LYS A 48 -11.26 -6.86 4.76
N LEU A 49 -11.35 -6.79 6.08
CA LEU A 49 -10.29 -6.32 6.96
C LEU A 49 -9.47 -7.52 7.43
N GLY A 50 -8.25 -7.64 6.92
CA GLY A 50 -7.37 -8.78 7.18
C GLY A 50 -6.71 -8.71 8.56
N CYS A 51 -6.78 -9.78 9.33
CA CYS A 51 -6.02 -9.95 10.57
C CYS A 51 -5.73 -11.43 10.80
N LYS A 52 -4.49 -11.85 10.61
CA LYS A 52 -4.07 -13.25 10.71
C LYS A 52 -2.96 -13.42 11.74
N LEU A 53 -3.10 -14.40 12.61
CA LEU A 53 -2.05 -14.79 13.55
C LEU A 53 -1.01 -15.63 12.82
N LEU A 54 0.28 -15.26 12.90
CA LEU A 54 1.33 -15.99 12.18
C LEU A 54 1.69 -17.31 12.85
N ASN A 55 1.74 -17.32 14.18
CA ASN A 55 2.11 -18.47 15.01
C ASN A 55 1.30 -18.46 16.31
N GLY A 56 1.04 -19.64 16.85
CA GLY A 56 0.35 -19.83 18.12
C GLY A 56 -1.04 -20.43 17.97
N LYS A 57 -1.82 -20.37 19.05
CA LYS A 57 -3.22 -20.81 19.08
C LYS A 57 -4.10 -19.63 19.45
N LEU A 58 -4.93 -19.18 18.49
CA LEU A 58 -5.92 -18.14 18.76
C LEU A 58 -6.90 -18.63 19.83
N THR A 59 -7.03 -17.86 20.90
CA THR A 59 -7.98 -18.13 22.00
C THR A 59 -9.16 -17.18 21.98
N GLN A 60 -8.96 -15.95 21.50
CA GLN A 60 -10.01 -14.96 21.34
C GLN A 60 -9.55 -13.89 20.35
N PHE A 61 -10.47 -13.31 19.59
CA PHE A 61 -10.20 -12.04 18.92
C PHE A 61 -11.41 -11.11 19.02
N GLN A 62 -11.15 -9.82 18.87
CA GLN A 62 -12.18 -8.80 18.84
C GLN A 62 -11.78 -7.68 17.88
N TRP A 63 -12.80 -7.03 17.34
CA TRP A 63 -12.63 -5.86 16.49
C TRP A 63 -13.26 -4.65 17.12
N LEU A 64 -12.56 -3.53 17.03
CA LEU A 64 -12.99 -2.25 17.57
C LEU A 64 -12.94 -1.17 16.49
N LEU A 65 -13.88 -0.24 16.56
CA LEU A 65 -13.88 0.98 15.77
C LEU A 65 -13.32 2.12 16.63
N VAL A 66 -12.23 2.73 16.18
CA VAL A 66 -11.62 3.89 16.82
C VAL A 66 -12.37 5.14 16.36
N LYS A 67 -13.09 5.77 17.29
CA LYS A 67 -13.72 7.09 17.08
C LYS A 67 -12.88 8.18 17.75
N PRO A 68 -13.09 9.46 17.42
CA PRO A 68 -12.36 10.56 18.05
C PRO A 68 -12.50 10.59 19.58
N GLU A 69 -13.70 10.28 20.09
CA GLU A 69 -14.03 10.38 21.51
C GLU A 69 -13.80 9.07 22.28
N ASN A 70 -14.02 7.92 21.64
CA ASN A 70 -13.95 6.61 22.29
C ASN A 70 -13.65 5.49 21.29
N THR A 71 -13.42 4.30 21.83
CA THR A 71 -13.31 3.08 21.03
C THR A 71 -14.57 2.23 21.26
N VAL A 72 -15.20 1.77 20.18
CA VAL A 72 -16.42 0.97 20.22
C VAL A 72 -16.11 -0.46 19.79
N THR A 73 -16.36 -1.43 20.67
CA THR A 73 -16.26 -2.86 20.31
C THR A 73 -17.34 -3.23 19.31
N LEU A 74 -16.94 -3.77 18.17
CA LEU A 74 -17.85 -4.20 17.10
C LEU A 74 -18.28 -5.65 17.30
N LEU A 75 -17.32 -6.53 17.55
CA LEU A 75 -17.54 -7.96 17.76
C LEU A 75 -16.44 -8.59 18.59
N VAL A 76 -16.77 -9.72 19.20
CA VAL A 76 -15.87 -10.59 19.94
C VAL A 76 -16.13 -12.02 19.47
N HIS A 77 -15.08 -12.75 19.18
CA HIS A 77 -15.15 -14.17 18.85
C HIS A 77 -14.27 -14.97 19.79
N ASN A 78 -14.84 -16.01 20.38
CA ASN A 78 -14.14 -16.98 21.18
C ASN A 78 -14.49 -18.39 20.64
N PRO A 79 -13.52 -19.27 20.37
CA PRO A 79 -13.80 -20.61 19.86
C PRO A 79 -14.78 -21.43 20.74
N ASP A 80 -14.77 -21.22 22.06
CA ASP A 80 -15.61 -21.96 23.01
C ASP A 80 -17.00 -21.33 23.20
N HIS A 81 -17.12 -20.00 22.99
CA HIS A 81 -18.39 -19.25 23.20
C HIS A 81 -19.04 -18.74 21.90
N GLY A 82 -18.40 -18.94 20.75
CA GLY A 82 -18.85 -18.47 19.45
C GLY A 82 -18.61 -16.98 19.18
N LEU A 83 -19.34 -16.45 18.19
CA LEU A 83 -19.27 -15.05 17.75
C LEU A 83 -20.36 -14.22 18.44
N SER A 84 -19.97 -13.08 19.01
CA SER A 84 -20.85 -12.08 19.60
C SER A 84 -20.65 -10.74 18.91
N ILE A 85 -21.70 -10.22 18.25
CA ILE A 85 -21.68 -8.94 17.54
C ILE A 85 -22.46 -7.91 18.38
N HIS A 86 -21.81 -6.79 18.69
CA HIS A 86 -22.38 -5.72 19.52
C HIS A 86 -23.35 -4.84 18.72
N GLU A 87 -24.29 -4.20 19.43
CA GLU A 87 -25.24 -3.23 18.86
C GLU A 87 -24.51 -1.99 18.35
N THR A 88 -24.20 -2.00 17.06
CA THR A 88 -23.51 -0.92 16.35
C THR A 88 -24.14 -0.74 14.95
N PRO A 89 -23.92 0.39 14.27
CA PRO A 89 -24.35 0.58 12.88
C PRO A 89 -23.83 -0.47 11.88
N LEU A 90 -22.86 -1.29 12.30
CA LEU A 90 -22.24 -2.34 11.51
C LEU A 90 -22.81 -3.74 11.80
N LYS A 91 -23.65 -3.92 12.83
CA LYS A 91 -24.09 -5.25 13.31
C LYS A 91 -24.66 -6.15 12.21
N GLY A 92 -25.52 -5.62 11.36
CA GLY A 92 -26.14 -6.38 10.25
C GLY A 92 -25.27 -6.53 9.00
N ARG A 93 -24.06 -5.95 9.03
CA ARG A 93 -23.13 -5.90 7.89
C ARG A 93 -21.78 -6.56 8.21
N LEU A 94 -21.61 -7.13 9.41
CA LEU A 94 -20.37 -7.78 9.82
C LEU A 94 -20.46 -9.29 9.64
N GLU A 95 -19.52 -9.82 8.88
CA GLU A 95 -19.26 -11.26 8.78
C GLU A 95 -17.85 -11.56 9.28
N SER A 96 -17.68 -12.70 9.94
CA SER A 96 -16.37 -13.14 10.41
C SER A 96 -15.91 -14.36 9.62
N ALA A 97 -14.66 -14.34 9.15
CA ALA A 97 -14.02 -15.53 8.62
C ALA A 97 -13.72 -16.55 9.74
N GLY A 98 -13.38 -16.04 10.95
CA GLY A 98 -13.31 -16.73 12.23
C GLY A 98 -12.81 -18.18 12.18
N THR A 99 -11.52 -18.39 11.98
CA THR A 99 -10.89 -19.72 12.09
C THR A 99 -9.74 -19.71 13.10
N ALA A 100 -9.09 -20.86 13.33
CA ALA A 100 -8.05 -21.04 14.34
C ALA A 100 -6.85 -20.07 14.26
N LEU A 101 -6.63 -19.40 13.12
CA LEU A 101 -5.58 -18.40 12.92
C LEU A 101 -6.06 -17.15 12.17
N ASP A 102 -7.30 -17.13 11.67
CA ASP A 102 -7.84 -16.03 10.88
C ASP A 102 -8.90 -15.26 11.68
N ALA A 103 -8.51 -14.09 12.17
CA ALA A 103 -9.34 -13.13 12.87
C ALA A 103 -9.92 -12.06 11.92
N SER A 104 -9.85 -12.28 10.60
CA SER A 104 -10.36 -11.32 9.62
C SER A 104 -11.88 -11.20 9.67
N ILE A 105 -12.36 -9.99 9.35
CA ILE A 105 -13.79 -9.68 9.22
C ILE A 105 -14.08 -9.11 7.85
N THR A 106 -15.33 -9.23 7.42
CA THR A 106 -15.85 -8.61 6.21
C THR A 106 -16.98 -7.65 6.60
N ILE A 107 -16.88 -6.42 6.12
CA ILE A 107 -17.95 -5.43 6.18
C ILE A 107 -18.67 -5.48 4.84
N LYS A 108 -19.94 -5.88 4.86
CA LYS A 108 -20.85 -5.92 3.72
C LYS A 108 -21.39 -4.53 3.40
N ASP A 109 -21.68 -4.29 2.13
CA ASP A 109 -22.36 -3.07 1.68
C ASP A 109 -21.77 -1.81 2.34
N VAL A 110 -20.47 -1.57 2.10
CA VAL A 110 -19.75 -0.48 2.79
C VAL A 110 -20.32 0.87 2.39
N GLN A 111 -20.43 1.75 3.36
CA GLN A 111 -20.95 3.11 3.24
C GLN A 111 -19.82 4.12 3.45
N MET A 112 -19.99 5.35 2.94
CA MET A 112 -18.97 6.41 3.09
C MET A 112 -18.59 6.69 4.55
N ASN A 113 -19.57 6.59 5.45
CA ASN A 113 -19.40 6.79 6.90
C ASN A 113 -18.68 5.63 7.61
N ASP A 114 -18.43 4.50 6.94
CA ASP A 114 -17.65 3.39 7.48
C ASP A 114 -16.14 3.64 7.36
N THR A 115 -15.73 4.72 6.67
CA THR A 115 -14.33 5.19 6.64
C THR A 115 -13.84 5.48 8.06
N GLY A 116 -12.72 4.89 8.44
CA GLY A 116 -12.19 5.04 9.78
C GLY A 116 -11.07 4.06 10.10
N THR A 117 -10.62 4.11 11.36
CA THR A 117 -9.58 3.22 11.87
C THR A 117 -10.22 2.11 12.69
N TYR A 118 -9.91 0.88 12.32
CA TYR A 118 -10.37 -0.34 12.95
C TYR A 118 -9.19 -1.02 13.63
N THR A 119 -9.38 -1.52 14.84
CA THR A 119 -8.35 -2.23 15.59
C THR A 119 -8.75 -3.70 15.73
N CYS A 120 -7.85 -4.59 15.30
CA CYS A 120 -7.92 -6.02 15.59
C CYS A 120 -7.13 -6.29 16.87
N GLU A 121 -7.75 -6.98 17.81
CA GLU A 121 -7.13 -7.43 19.05
C GLU A 121 -7.24 -8.96 19.12
N VAL A 122 -6.10 -9.64 19.25
CA VAL A 122 -5.98 -11.10 19.21
C VAL A 122 -5.26 -11.58 20.46
N SER A 123 -5.90 -12.50 21.16
CA SER A 123 -5.29 -13.28 22.23
C SER A 123 -4.84 -14.63 21.69
N SER A 124 -3.59 -14.99 21.95
CA SER A 124 -2.97 -16.25 21.58
C SER A 124 -2.32 -16.91 22.79
N PHE A 125 -2.41 -18.23 22.90
CA PHE A 125 -1.64 -19.01 23.88
C PHE A 125 -0.53 -19.81 23.19
N PRO A 126 0.72 -19.81 23.69
CA PRO A 126 1.23 -19.12 24.88
C PRO A 126 1.70 -17.67 24.62
N ASP A 127 1.53 -17.19 23.39
CA ASP A 127 2.21 -15.98 22.89
C ASP A 127 1.73 -14.66 23.49
N GLY A 128 0.55 -14.63 24.11
CA GLY A 128 -0.01 -13.48 24.79
C GLY A 128 -0.99 -12.69 23.92
N TYR A 129 -0.89 -11.36 23.99
CA TYR A 129 -1.86 -10.44 23.39
C TYR A 129 -1.24 -9.58 22.30
N PHE A 130 -1.91 -9.50 21.15
CA PHE A 130 -1.47 -8.75 20.00
C PHE A 130 -2.57 -7.81 19.52
N ARG A 131 -2.18 -6.63 19.02
CA ARG A 131 -3.12 -5.67 18.44
C ARG A 131 -2.56 -5.04 17.19
N GLY A 132 -3.45 -4.68 16.27
CA GLY A 132 -3.08 -4.06 15.01
C GLY A 132 -4.17 -3.16 14.46
N ASN A 133 -3.78 -2.06 13.83
CA ASN A 133 -4.70 -1.07 13.28
C ASN A 133 -4.79 -1.18 11.75
N VAL A 134 -6.01 -1.09 11.25
CA VAL A 134 -6.37 -1.08 9.83
C VAL A 134 -7.17 0.19 9.54
N THR A 135 -6.67 1.02 8.64
CA THR A 135 -7.39 2.21 8.17
C THR A 135 -8.20 1.85 6.93
N LEU A 136 -9.53 1.92 7.01
CA LEU A 136 -10.43 1.74 5.88
C LEU A 136 -10.74 3.10 5.25
N THR A 137 -10.54 3.23 3.95
CA THR A 137 -10.99 4.37 3.14
C THR A 137 -12.02 3.91 2.13
N VAL A 138 -13.26 4.38 2.25
CA VAL A 138 -14.33 4.09 1.30
C VAL A 138 -14.35 5.17 0.21
N LEU A 139 -14.36 4.73 -1.04
CA LEU A 139 -14.36 5.56 -2.23
C LEU A 139 -15.65 5.35 -3.01
N ASP A 140 -16.03 6.33 -3.82
CA ASP A 140 -17.10 6.13 -4.78
C ASP A 140 -16.57 5.38 -6.01
N HIS A 141 -17.47 4.71 -6.74
CA HIS A 141 -17.11 4.11 -8.00
C HIS A 141 -16.76 5.20 -9.01
N PRO A 142 -15.67 5.04 -9.79
CA PRO A 142 -15.41 5.95 -10.88
C PRO A 142 -16.57 5.86 -11.88
N ARG A 143 -17.20 7.00 -12.16
CA ARG A 143 -18.26 7.06 -13.16
C ARG A 143 -17.68 6.69 -14.53
N PRO A 144 -18.35 5.82 -15.31
CA PRO A 144 -17.93 5.57 -16.68
C PRO A 144 -18.02 6.88 -17.49
N LEU A 145 -17.08 7.09 -18.41
CA LEU A 145 -17.18 8.22 -19.33
C LEU A 145 -18.42 8.04 -20.21
N SER A 146 -19.17 9.12 -20.39
CA SER A 146 -20.29 9.17 -21.33
C SER A 146 -19.81 8.95 -22.76
N SER A 147 -20.67 8.40 -23.63
CA SER A 147 -20.39 8.27 -25.07
C SER A 147 -19.96 9.61 -25.69
N GLY A 148 -20.57 10.72 -25.25
CA GLY A 148 -20.20 12.07 -25.69
C GLY A 148 -18.79 12.48 -25.24
N GLU A 149 -18.39 12.15 -24.01
CA GLU A 149 -17.05 12.44 -23.49
C GLU A 149 -15.99 11.63 -24.24
N VAL A 150 -16.24 10.34 -24.46
CA VAL A 150 -15.34 9.47 -25.23
C VAL A 150 -15.17 9.96 -26.66
N VAL A 151 -16.27 10.31 -27.35
CA VAL A 151 -16.23 10.85 -28.72
C VAL A 151 -15.48 12.18 -28.75
N GLY A 152 -15.71 13.06 -27.79
CA GLY A 152 -15.00 14.32 -27.69
C GLY A 152 -13.48 14.12 -27.54
N ILE A 153 -13.06 13.19 -26.68
CA ILE A 153 -11.64 12.88 -26.48
C ILE A 153 -11.03 12.29 -27.76
N VAL A 154 -11.68 11.30 -28.38
CA VAL A 154 -11.17 10.64 -29.59
C VAL A 154 -11.06 11.63 -30.75
N THR A 155 -12.08 12.46 -30.97
CA THR A 155 -12.07 13.46 -32.05
C THR A 155 -10.98 14.51 -31.83
N ALA A 156 -10.81 15.01 -30.61
CA ALA A 156 -9.75 15.96 -30.27
C ALA A 156 -8.36 15.36 -30.53
N VAL A 157 -8.12 14.12 -30.12
CA VAL A 157 -6.84 13.42 -30.35
C VAL A 157 -6.58 13.22 -31.84
N LEU A 158 -7.58 12.80 -32.61
CA LEU A 158 -7.44 12.63 -34.06
C LEU A 158 -7.11 13.94 -34.76
N LEU A 159 -7.82 15.04 -34.43
CA LEU A 159 -7.54 16.35 -35.00
C LEU A 159 -6.14 16.86 -34.62
N PHE A 160 -5.70 16.64 -33.38
CA PHE A 160 -4.36 17.01 -32.95
C PHE A 160 -3.27 16.23 -33.71
N VAL A 161 -3.44 14.92 -33.90
CA VAL A 161 -2.51 14.11 -34.70
C VAL A 161 -2.51 14.52 -36.17
N LEU A 162 -3.67 14.77 -36.76
CA LEU A 162 -3.79 15.25 -38.14
C LEU A 162 -3.11 16.60 -38.33
N THR A 163 -3.29 17.54 -37.40
CA THR A 163 -2.63 18.85 -37.49
C THR A 163 -1.12 18.74 -37.34
N LEU A 164 -0.61 17.94 -36.39
CA LEU A 164 0.83 17.72 -36.23
C LEU A 164 1.47 17.08 -37.47
N THR A 165 0.81 16.08 -38.07
CA THR A 165 1.31 15.42 -39.28
C THR A 165 1.36 16.37 -40.47
N VAL A 166 0.32 17.19 -40.68
CA VAL A 166 0.28 18.21 -41.73
C VAL A 166 1.36 19.27 -41.52
N VAL A 167 1.52 19.77 -40.29
CA VAL A 167 2.55 20.77 -39.97
C VAL A 167 3.96 20.22 -40.19
N ALA A 168 4.24 19.00 -39.72
CA ALA A 168 5.51 18.34 -39.93
C ALA A 168 5.80 18.15 -41.43
N TYR A 169 4.81 17.70 -42.20
CA TYR A 169 4.91 17.57 -43.65
C TYR A 169 5.25 18.91 -44.32
N ILE A 170 4.54 19.99 -43.97
CA ILE A 170 4.80 21.34 -44.51
C ILE A 170 6.22 21.81 -44.15
N ILE A 171 6.68 21.59 -42.92
CA ILE A 171 8.03 21.96 -42.48
C ILE A 171 9.10 21.17 -43.26
N ILE A 172 8.90 19.86 -43.44
CA ILE A 172 9.83 19.00 -44.19
C ILE A 172 9.93 19.44 -45.64
N VAL A 173 8.79 19.70 -46.30
CA VAL A 173 8.76 20.17 -47.69
C VAL A 173 9.42 21.54 -47.81
N ARG A 174 9.07 22.50 -46.94
CA ARG A 174 9.68 23.84 -46.92
C ARG A 174 11.20 23.76 -46.71
N LYS A 175 11.67 22.91 -45.80
CA LYS A 175 13.10 22.70 -45.56
C LYS A 175 13.81 22.08 -46.77
N ARG A 176 13.17 21.11 -47.44
CA ARG A 176 13.70 20.51 -48.69
C ARG A 176 13.78 21.52 -49.83
N SER A 177 12.74 22.32 -50.05
CA SER A 177 12.73 23.36 -51.09
C SER A 177 13.78 24.43 -50.85
N VAL A 178 13.95 24.91 -49.62
CA VAL A 178 15.01 25.89 -49.28
C VAL A 178 16.41 25.29 -49.48
N HIS A 179 16.63 24.04 -49.09
CA HIS A 179 17.92 23.39 -49.30
C HIS A 179 18.29 23.25 -50.79
N CYS A 180 17.33 23.00 -51.67
CA CYS A 180 17.55 23.00 -53.12
C CYS A 180 17.85 24.39 -53.69
N ILE A 181 17.32 25.46 -53.10
CA ILE A 181 17.61 26.85 -53.52
C ILE A 181 19.04 27.24 -53.14
N TYR A 182 19.54 26.80 -51.98
CA TYR A 182 20.92 27.10 -51.53
C TYR A 182 22.00 26.23 -52.20
N GLN A 183 21.63 25.20 -52.97
CA GLN A 183 22.56 24.29 -53.67
C GLN A 183 22.68 24.58 -55.18
N LYS A 184 22.16 25.71 -55.66
CA LYS A 184 22.23 26.17 -57.06
C LYS A 184 22.86 27.54 -57.15
#